data_AF-A0A0B0ICH9-F1
#
_entry.id   AF-A0A0B0ICH9-F1
#
_cell.length_a   1.000
_cell.length_b   1.000
_cell.length_c   1.000
_cell.angle_alpha   90.00
_cell.angle_beta   90.00
_cell.angle_gamma   90.00
#
_symmetry.space_group_name_H-M   'P 1'
#
loop_
_entity.id
_entity.type
_entity.pdbx_description
1 polymer ?
#
loop_
_entity_poly.entity_id
_entity_poly.type
_entity_poly.pdbx_seq_one_letter_code
_entity_poly.pdbx_strand_id
1 'polypeptide(L)'
;MEKKEILKKIENMTAKSKRYEIFVQPRPPEEFGDGVKLSFNEEDQTYTAEVFDPDTKEVFTKKNLSHAEHAYSFISNILEPQVEHQNEQKDYIDLDITEPGK
;
A
#
# COMPACT_ATOMS: atom_id res chain seq x y z
N MET A 1 11.11 7.60 4.47
CA MET A 1 10.66 7.03 5.76
C MET A 1 11.38 5.69 5.97
N GLU A 2 11.74 5.27 7.18
CA GLU A 2 12.45 3.98 7.36
C GLU A 2 11.50 2.78 7.30
N LYS A 3 11.95 1.65 6.71
CA LYS A 3 11.19 0.38 6.63
C LYS A 3 10.58 -0.06 7.96
N LYS A 4 11.38 0.02 9.03
CA LYS A 4 10.96 -0.38 10.38
C LYS A 4 9.80 0.49 10.91
N GLU A 5 9.75 1.76 10.53
CA GLU A 5 8.67 2.66 10.94
C GLU A 5 7.36 2.33 10.23
N ILE A 6 7.41 2.04 8.93
CA ILE A 6 6.23 1.69 8.13
C ILE A 6 5.60 0.40 8.67
N LEU A 7 6.39 -0.66 8.82
CA LEU A 7 5.91 -1.94 9.34
C LEU A 7 5.31 -1.81 10.73
N LYS A 8 6.01 -1.09 11.63
CA LYS A 8 5.51 -0.84 12.98
C LYS A 8 4.18 -0.09 12.97
N LYS A 9 3.97 0.85 12.06
CA LYS A 9 2.70 1.57 11.91
C LYS A 9 1.57 0.66 11.43
N ILE A 10 1.84 -0.21 10.46
CA ILE A 10 0.87 -1.21 9.96
C ILE A 10 0.48 -2.15 11.10
N GLU A 11 1.44 -2.74 11.81
CA GLU A 11 1.17 -3.65 12.93
C GLU A 11 0.38 -2.97 14.06
N ASN A 12 0.74 -1.72 14.41
CA ASN A 12 0.00 -0.96 15.41
C ASN A 12 -1.42 -0.63 14.97
N MET A 13 -1.66 -0.39 13.69
CA MET A 13 -3.00 -0.13 13.16
C MET A 13 -3.89 -1.36 13.33
N THR A 14 -3.38 -2.52 12.94
CA THR A 14 -4.07 -3.82 13.07
C THR A 14 -4.31 -4.18 14.53
N ALA A 15 -3.35 -3.96 15.42
CA ALA A 15 -3.46 -4.34 16.83
C ALA A 15 -4.33 -3.40 17.69
N LYS A 16 -4.48 -2.12 17.30
CA LYS A 16 -5.19 -1.10 18.09
C LYS A 16 -6.55 -0.71 17.48
N SER A 17 -7.04 -1.45 16.49
CA SER A 17 -8.25 -1.14 15.70
C SER A 17 -8.31 0.33 15.29
N LYS A 18 -7.16 0.90 14.92
CA LYS A 18 -7.14 2.24 14.32
C LYS A 18 -7.78 2.15 12.95
N ARG A 19 -8.74 3.02 12.67
CA ARG A 19 -9.47 3.04 11.38
C ARG A 19 -8.55 3.18 10.17
N TYR A 20 -7.47 3.96 10.30
CA TYR A 20 -6.47 4.15 9.24
C TYR A 20 -5.17 4.75 9.78
N GLU A 21 -4.10 4.61 9.01
CA GLU A 21 -2.84 5.35 9.15
C GLU A 21 -2.52 6.09 7.85
N ILE A 22 -1.90 7.26 7.98
CA ILE A 22 -1.46 8.08 6.86
C ILE A 22 0.07 8.05 6.80
N PHE A 23 0.58 7.83 5.60
CA PHE A 23 1.99 7.86 5.25
C PHE A 23 2.19 8.95 4.21
N VAL A 24 2.93 9.99 4.55
CA VAL A 24 3.26 11.09 3.63
C VAL A 24 4.76 11.27 3.69
N GLN A 25 5.40 11.36 2.54
CA GLN A 25 6.80 11.74 2.46
C GLN A 25 6.88 13.18 1.94
N PRO A 26 7.40 14.15 2.73
CA PRO A 26 7.56 15.51 2.25
C PRO A 26 8.60 15.52 1.13
N ARG A 27 8.14 15.79 -0.08
CA ARG A 27 8.94 15.96 -1.28
C ARG A 27 8.56 17.29 -1.95
N PRO A 28 9.36 17.80 -2.90
CA PRO A 28 8.88 18.82 -3.83
C PRO A 28 7.62 18.28 -4.53
N PRO A 29 6.66 19.14 -4.90
CA PRO A 29 5.42 18.69 -5.53
C PRO A 29 5.72 17.87 -6.79
N GLU A 30 5.46 16.56 -6.73
CA GLU A 30 5.48 15.68 -7.90
C GLU A 30 4.11 15.72 -8.60
N GLU A 31 4.05 15.34 -9.88
CA GLU A 31 2.80 15.30 -10.67
C GLU A 31 1.79 14.23 -10.16
N PHE A 32 2.18 13.38 -9.21
CA PHE A 32 1.38 12.29 -8.66
C PHE A 32 1.45 12.28 -7.13
N GLY A 33 0.33 12.00 -6.46
CA GLY A 33 0.18 12.18 -5.01
C GLY A 33 1.23 11.48 -4.14
N ASP A 34 1.78 12.25 -3.20
CA ASP A 34 2.84 11.84 -2.25
C ASP A 34 2.32 11.23 -0.93
N GLY A 35 1.02 10.96 -0.87
CA GLY A 35 0.34 10.43 0.31
C GLY A 35 -0.25 9.05 0.07
N VAL A 36 -0.09 8.15 1.05
CA VAL A 36 -0.81 6.88 1.11
C VAL A 36 -1.58 6.79 2.42
N LYS A 37 -2.89 6.60 2.32
CA LYS A 37 -3.75 6.29 3.45
C LYS A 37 -4.03 4.79 3.45
N LEU A 38 -3.58 4.10 4.48
CA LEU A 38 -3.85 2.67 4.67
C LEU A 38 -4.96 2.52 5.70
N SER A 39 -6.01 1.78 5.36
CA SER A 39 -7.08 1.40 6.28
C SER A 39 -7.09 -0.11 6.44
N PHE A 40 -7.49 -0.62 7.60
CA PHE A 40 -7.68 -2.05 7.83
C PHE A 40 -9.17 -2.32 8.08
N ASN A 41 -9.72 -3.24 7.30
CA ASN A 41 -11.07 -3.75 7.48
C ASN A 41 -10.98 -5.06 8.28
N GLU A 42 -11.47 -5.02 9.52
CA GLU A 42 -11.45 -6.16 10.44
C GLU A 42 -12.43 -7.27 10.01
N GLU A 43 -13.53 -6.93 9.33
CA GLU A 43 -14.56 -7.89 8.89
C GLU A 43 -14.00 -8.79 7.77
N ASP A 44 -13.36 -8.18 6.78
CA ASP A 44 -12.78 -8.87 5.63
C ASP A 44 -11.31 -9.28 5.85
N GLN A 45 -10.70 -8.86 6.97
CA GLN A 45 -9.26 -8.96 7.24
C GLN A 45 -8.39 -8.44 6.08
N THR A 46 -8.82 -7.35 5.44
CA THR A 46 -8.13 -6.75 4.29
C THR A 46 -7.64 -5.35 4.59
N TYR A 47 -6.58 -4.96 3.89
CA TYR A 47 -6.04 -3.60 3.88
C TYR A 47 -6.51 -2.87 2.63
N THR A 48 -6.80 -1.58 2.77
CA THR A 48 -7.14 -0.70 1.67
C THR A 48 -6.17 0.48 1.66
N ALA A 49 -5.37 0.58 0.60
CA ALA A 49 -4.44 1.68 0.39
C ALA A 49 -5.03 2.68 -0.61
N GLU A 50 -5.06 3.95 -0.25
CA GLU A 50 -5.53 5.07 -1.07
C GLU A 50 -4.35 6.01 -1.31
N VAL A 51 -3.93 6.20 -2.56
CA VAL A 51 -2.88 7.16 -2.95
C VAL A 51 -3.55 8.49 -3.22
N PHE A 52 -3.08 9.54 -2.57
CA PHE A 52 -3.68 10.86 -2.62
C PHE A 52 -2.63 11.96 -2.57
N ASP A 53 -2.97 13.12 -3.10
CA ASP A 53 -2.19 14.34 -2.96
C ASP A 53 -2.39 14.93 -1.55
N PRO A 54 -1.34 15.10 -0.73
CA PRO A 54 -1.49 15.64 0.62
C PRO A 54 -1.95 17.11 0.65
N ASP A 55 -1.74 17.89 -0.40
CA ASP A 55 -2.11 19.29 -0.51
C ASP A 55 -3.54 19.46 -1.06
N THR A 56 -3.86 18.82 -2.20
CA THR A 56 -5.18 18.95 -2.85
C THR A 56 -6.22 17.97 -2.31
N LYS A 57 -5.79 16.91 -1.59
CA LYS A 57 -6.62 15.79 -1.12
C LYS A 57 -7.24 14.96 -2.25
N GLU A 58 -6.80 15.14 -3.48
CA GLU A 58 -7.26 14.34 -4.62
C GLU A 58 -6.78 12.90 -4.48
N VAL A 59 -7.66 11.93 -4.71
CA VAL A 59 -7.34 10.49 -4.66
C VAL A 59 -7.08 10.00 -6.08
N PHE A 60 -5.88 9.50 -6.34
CA PHE A 60 -5.47 9.01 -7.66
C PHE A 60 -5.75 7.52 -7.86
N THR A 61 -5.47 6.72 -6.83
CA THR A 61 -5.67 5.27 -6.92
C THR A 61 -6.04 4.66 -5.58
N LYS A 62 -6.72 3.51 -5.66
CA LYS A 62 -7.15 2.73 -4.51
C LYS A 62 -6.89 1.25 -4.78
N LYS A 63 -6.27 0.58 -3.81
CA LYS A 63 -5.92 -0.84 -3.93
C LYS A 63 -6.27 -1.60 -2.66
N ASN A 64 -6.92 -2.75 -2.82
CA ASN A 64 -7.16 -3.70 -1.74
C ASN A 64 -6.01 -4.72 -1.68
N LEU A 65 -5.57 -5.04 -0.48
CA LEU A 65 -4.38 -5.83 -0.19
C LEU A 65 -4.73 -6.81 0.94
N SER A 66 -4.39 -8.08 0.76
CA SER A 66 -4.72 -9.15 1.72
C SER A 66 -3.72 -9.28 2.88
N HIS A 67 -2.50 -8.76 2.72
CA HIS A 67 -1.42 -8.96 3.69
C HIS A 67 -0.68 -7.66 4.01
N ALA A 68 -0.17 -7.57 5.24
CA ALA A 68 0.63 -6.43 5.70
C ALA A 68 1.90 -6.24 4.86
N GLU A 69 2.50 -7.32 4.34
CA GLU A 69 3.67 -7.26 3.46
C GLU A 69 3.34 -6.61 2.11
N HIS A 70 2.16 -6.91 1.55
CA HIS A 70 1.67 -6.26 0.33
C HIS A 70 1.37 -4.77 0.56
N ALA A 71 0.80 -4.43 1.73
CA ALA A 71 0.61 -3.04 2.16
C ALA A 71 1.93 -2.29 2.27
N TYR A 72 2.93 -2.89 2.92
CA TYR A 72 4.27 -2.34 3.01
C TYR A 72 4.87 -2.11 1.62
N SER A 73 4.90 -3.14 0.77
CA SER A 73 5.48 -3.05 -0.57
C SER A 73 4.81 -1.97 -1.42
N PHE A 74 3.49 -1.84 -1.34
CA PHE A 74 2.75 -0.80 -2.02
C PHE A 74 3.12 0.60 -1.51
N ILE A 75 3.14 0.81 -0.19
CA ILE A 75 3.51 2.10 0.42
C ILE A 75 4.96 2.45 0.06
N SER A 76 5.88 1.50 0.15
CA SER A 76 7.28 1.68 -0.24
C SER A 76 7.42 2.09 -1.71
N ASN A 77 6.73 1.42 -2.63
CA ASN A 77 6.83 1.74 -4.05
C ASN A 77 6.33 3.16 -4.36
N ILE A 78 5.26 3.61 -3.69
CA ILE A 78 4.74 4.97 -3.87
C ILE A 78 5.63 6.01 -3.18
N LEU A 79 6.10 5.73 -1.96
CA LEU A 79 6.80 6.71 -1.10
C LEU A 79 8.32 6.63 -1.18
N GLU A 80 8.92 5.69 -1.91
CA GLU A 80 10.34 5.67 -2.25
C GLU A 80 10.52 6.26 -3.66
N PRO A 81 11.56 7.06 -3.91
CA PRO A 81 11.80 7.56 -5.25
C PRO A 81 12.04 6.35 -6.13
N GLN A 82 11.27 6.22 -7.22
CA GLN A 82 11.60 5.27 -8.26
C GLN A 82 12.93 5.73 -8.87
N VAL A 83 14.04 5.24 -8.32
CA VAL A 83 15.27 5.15 -9.09
C VAL A 83 14.86 4.33 -10.30
N GLU A 84 14.92 4.90 -11.50
CA GLU A 84 14.49 4.23 -12.74
C GLU A 84 15.19 2.87 -12.87
N HIS A 85 14.57 1.81 -12.33
CA HIS A 85 14.87 0.44 -12.68
C HIS A 85 13.90 0.09 -13.80
N GLN A 86 14.25 0.56 -15.00
CA GLN A 86 13.82 -0.07 -16.23
C GLN A 86 14.28 -1.55 -16.17
N ASN A 87 13.39 -2.48 -16.52
CA ASN A 87 13.49 -3.96 -16.45
C ASN A 87 13.15 -4.54 -15.05
N GLU A 88 12.22 -5.47 -14.86
CA GLU A 88 11.67 -6.51 -15.73
C GLU A 88 10.27 -6.92 -15.22
N GLN A 89 9.36 -7.09 -16.19
CA GLN A 89 8.34 -8.14 -16.27
C GLN A 89 7.51 -8.50 -15.03
N LYS A 90 6.22 -8.11 -15.12
CA LYS A 90 5.10 -8.57 -14.32
C LYS A 90 4.93 -10.10 -14.41
N ASP A 91 5.37 -10.84 -13.40
CA ASP A 91 4.80 -12.15 -13.09
C ASP A 91 3.52 -11.94 -12.27
N TYR A 92 2.42 -11.68 -12.97
CA TYR A 92 1.11 -12.00 -12.43
C TYR A 92 1.07 -13.52 -12.30
N ILE A 93 1.22 -13.99 -11.06
CA ILE A 93 0.86 -15.33 -10.60
C ILE A 93 -0.47 -15.75 -11.22
N ASP A 94 -0.40 -16.65 -12.19
CA ASP A 94 -1.53 -17.41 -12.71
C ASP A 94 -2.00 -18.32 -11.56
N LEU A 95 -3.12 -17.95 -10.92
CA LEU A 95 -3.80 -18.83 -9.99
C LEU A 95 -4.50 -19.92 -10.82
N ASP A 96 -3.74 -20.95 -11.16
CA ASP A 96 -4.27 -22.22 -11.67
C ASP A 96 -5.04 -22.88 -10.52
N ILE A 97 -6.31 -22.52 -10.43
CA ILE A 97 -7.32 -23.13 -9.56
C ILE A 97 -7.48 -24.58 -10.01
N THR A 98 -6.76 -25.49 -9.35
CA THR A 98 -7.00 -26.92 -9.47
C THR A 98 -8.39 -27.22 -8.91
N GLU A 99 -9.35 -27.53 -9.79
CA GLU A 99 -10.65 -28.06 -9.39
C GLU A 99 -10.47 -29.47 -8.76
N PRO A 100 -11.13 -29.79 -7.63
CA PRO A 100 -11.12 -31.15 -7.10
C PRO A 100 -12.16 -32.00 -7.84
N GLY A 101 -11.70 -32.84 -8.77
CA GLY A 101 -12.52 -33.82 -9.49
C GLY A 101 -12.52 -35.20 -8.85
N LYS A 102 -13.57 -35.48 -8.07
CA LYS A 102 -14.21 -36.77 -7.69
C LYS A 102 -13.36 -38.02 -7.42
#